data_AF-A0A182JAD9-F1
#
_entry.id   AF-A0A182JAD9-F1
#
_cell.length_a   1.000
_cell.length_b   1.000
_cell.length_c   1.000
_cell.angle_alpha   90.00
_cell.angle_beta   90.00
_cell.angle_gamma   90.00
#
_symmetry.space_group_name_H-M   'P 1'
#
loop_
_entity.id
_entity.type
_entity.pdbx_description
1 polymer ?
#
loop_
_entity_poly.entity_id
_entity_poly.type
_entity_poly.pdbx_seq_one_letter_code
_entity_poly.pdbx_strand_id
1 'polypeptide(L)'
;MAYQGGFPQQQYGGGYGQHPAAAAGYGAGGYGAYAPPPQQPAVNPEIQNIFRNIDKDSTGRINNRELQQALINGRGDHFSDTACNLMISMFDRNKVGTVDIFDFEKLYNYINQWLQVFKNFDRDASGHIEESELTQALTQMGFRFSPQFIQYLIAKNDPVNRKEISVDQFIVTCIQIQRFTDAFRVRDTEQKGVITIGFEDFLGIALSMCS
;
A
#
# COMPACT_ATOMS: atom_id res chain seq x y z
N MET A 1 22.42 -17.54 1.85
CA MET A 1 22.44 -16.15 1.36
C MET A 1 21.43 -15.38 2.20
N ALA A 2 21.86 -14.44 3.02
CA ALA A 2 20.98 -13.74 3.95
C ALA A 2 20.12 -12.72 3.21
N TYR A 3 18.80 -12.80 3.37
CA TYR A 3 17.84 -11.83 2.86
C TYR A 3 17.80 -10.65 3.84
N GLN A 4 18.20 -9.46 3.41
CA GLN A 4 18.15 -8.24 4.21
C GLN A 4 17.02 -7.36 3.64
N GLY A 5 15.90 -7.29 4.34
CA GLY A 5 14.76 -6.47 3.95
C GLY A 5 13.94 -6.14 5.19
N GLY A 6 13.90 -4.86 5.54
CA GLY A 6 13.13 -4.31 6.64
C GLY A 6 12.90 -2.84 6.35
N PHE A 7 11.64 -2.39 6.44
CA PHE A 7 11.26 -0.99 6.36
C PHE A 7 11.10 -0.42 7.78
N PRO A 8 11.47 0.85 8.04
CA PRO A 8 11.34 1.45 9.36
C PRO A 8 9.88 1.82 9.68
N GLN A 9 9.34 1.31 10.79
CA GLN A 9 8.17 1.88 11.46
C GLN A 9 8.65 2.98 12.42
N GLN A 10 8.14 4.21 12.29
CA GLN A 10 8.36 5.26 13.26
C GLN A 10 7.15 5.44 14.19
N GLN A 11 7.44 5.18 15.46
CA GLN A 11 6.63 5.33 16.65
C GLN A 11 6.65 6.80 17.08
N TYR A 12 5.49 7.46 17.19
CA TYR A 12 5.40 8.79 17.80
C TYR A 12 4.94 8.70 19.25
N GLY A 13 5.93 8.76 20.16
CA GLY A 13 5.75 8.97 21.60
C GLY A 13 5.80 10.45 21.98
N GLY A 14 5.04 10.81 22.99
CA GLY A 14 4.78 12.19 23.43
C GLY A 14 5.89 12.88 24.23
N GLY A 15 5.60 14.11 24.66
CA GLY A 15 6.38 14.85 25.65
C GLY A 15 6.26 16.37 25.51
N TYR A 16 6.59 17.06 26.61
CA TYR A 16 6.73 18.51 26.80
C TYR A 16 5.41 19.27 27.08
N GLY A 17 5.25 20.06 28.14
CA GLY A 17 6.18 20.56 29.15
C GLY A 17 5.44 21.57 30.06
N GLN A 18 6.00 21.84 31.24
CA GLN A 18 5.41 22.56 32.37
C GLN A 18 5.55 24.10 32.34
N HIS A 19 4.53 24.79 32.91
CA HIS A 19 4.51 26.08 33.67
C HIS A 19 4.64 27.45 32.93
N PRO A 20 4.23 28.62 33.52
CA PRO A 20 3.60 28.90 34.84
C PRO A 20 2.35 29.84 34.83
N ALA A 21 1.83 30.13 36.03
CA ALA A 21 0.60 30.82 36.42
C ALA A 21 0.51 32.35 36.17
N ALA A 22 -0.73 32.87 36.04
CA ALA A 22 -1.10 34.20 36.55
C ALA A 22 -2.63 34.43 36.69
N ALA A 23 -3.00 34.86 37.90
CA ALA A 23 -4.03 35.85 38.29
C ALA A 23 -5.54 35.62 38.01
N ALA A 24 -6.29 35.66 39.12
CA ALA A 24 -7.73 35.70 39.23
C ALA A 24 -8.33 37.07 38.84
N GLY A 25 -9.54 37.03 38.27
CA GLY A 25 -10.39 38.21 38.03
C GLY A 25 -11.83 37.80 37.76
N TYR A 26 -12.75 38.31 38.57
CA TYR A 26 -14.19 38.02 38.61
C TYR A 26 -14.94 38.48 37.36
N GLY A 27 -15.92 37.70 36.90
CA GLY A 27 -16.87 38.14 35.86
C GLY A 27 -17.98 37.11 35.60
N ALA A 28 -19.21 37.50 35.94
CA ALA A 28 -20.44 36.73 35.82
C ALA A 28 -20.92 36.53 34.36
N GLY A 29 -21.67 35.45 34.11
CA GLY A 29 -22.41 35.26 32.86
C GLY A 29 -22.48 33.81 32.42
N GLY A 30 -23.37 33.03 33.03
CA GLY A 30 -23.65 31.65 32.63
C GLY A 30 -24.49 31.60 31.35
N TYR A 31 -23.86 31.15 30.26
CA TYR A 31 -24.53 30.58 29.10
C TYR A 31 -23.87 29.21 28.91
N GLY A 32 -24.66 28.14 29.04
CA GLY A 32 -24.18 26.77 28.92
C GLY A 32 -23.47 26.59 27.58
N ALA A 33 -22.15 26.45 27.64
CA ALA A 33 -21.35 26.05 26.50
C ALA A 33 -21.75 24.63 26.13
N TYR A 34 -22.51 24.47 25.04
CA TYR A 34 -22.50 23.23 24.29
C TYR A 34 -21.04 23.00 23.90
N ALA A 35 -20.36 22.09 24.59
CA ALA A 35 -19.07 21.61 24.14
C ALA A 35 -19.28 21.08 22.71
N PRO A 36 -18.56 21.61 21.71
CA PRO A 36 -18.66 21.05 20.36
C PRO A 36 -18.37 19.56 20.45
N PRO A 37 -19.14 18.70 19.76
CA PRO A 37 -18.86 17.28 19.73
C PRO A 37 -17.38 17.09 19.34
N PRO A 38 -16.69 16.08 19.92
CA PRO A 38 -15.28 15.86 19.65
C PRO A 38 -15.07 15.87 18.14
N GLN A 39 -14.23 16.81 17.67
CA GLN A 39 -13.91 16.94 16.26
C GLN A 39 -13.40 15.59 15.80
N GLN A 40 -14.20 14.90 14.99
CA GLN A 40 -13.75 13.68 14.32
C GLN A 40 -12.45 14.00 13.60
N PRO A 41 -11.49 13.05 13.52
CA PRO A 41 -10.21 13.30 12.86
C PRO A 41 -10.47 13.94 11.50
N ALA A 42 -10.06 15.18 11.32
CA ALA A 42 -10.36 15.89 10.09
C ALA A 42 -9.50 15.28 8.98
N VAL A 43 -10.13 14.56 8.06
CA VAL A 43 -9.47 14.09 6.84
C VAL A 43 -9.02 15.31 6.03
N ASN A 44 -7.82 15.25 5.43
CA ASN A 44 -7.29 16.33 4.60
C ASN A 44 -8.34 16.81 3.56
N PRO A 45 -8.65 18.12 3.48
CA PRO A 45 -9.63 18.66 2.53
C PRO A 45 -9.40 18.28 1.07
N GLU A 46 -8.14 18.12 0.65
CA GLU A 46 -7.80 17.65 -0.69
C GLU A 46 -8.25 16.21 -0.91
N ILE A 47 -8.02 15.34 0.07
CA ILE A 47 -8.47 13.95 0.05
C ILE A 47 -9.99 13.88 0.03
N GLN A 48 -10.70 14.77 0.75
CA GLN A 48 -12.16 14.84 0.67
C GLN A 48 -12.66 15.20 -0.73
N ASN A 49 -11.99 16.11 -1.43
CA ASN A 49 -12.33 16.46 -2.81
C ASN A 49 -12.07 15.29 -3.76
N ILE A 50 -10.91 14.64 -3.65
CA ILE A 50 -10.56 13.48 -4.47
C ILE A 50 -11.55 12.34 -4.21
N PHE A 51 -11.83 12.03 -2.94
CA PHE A 51 -12.78 10.99 -2.55
C PHE A 51 -14.16 11.21 -3.20
N ARG A 52 -14.71 12.42 -3.09
CA ARG A 52 -16.00 12.78 -3.72
C ARG A 52 -15.98 12.68 -5.25
N ASN A 53 -14.82 12.89 -5.88
CA ASN A 53 -14.70 12.75 -7.32
C ASN A 53 -14.68 11.28 -7.76
N ILE A 54 -14.24 10.36 -6.88
CA ILE A 54 -14.13 8.93 -7.14
C ILE A 54 -15.42 8.19 -6.76
N ASP A 55 -16.01 8.51 -5.60
CA ASP A 55 -17.30 8.00 -5.12
C ASP A 55 -18.46 8.57 -5.98
N LYS A 56 -18.73 7.90 -7.12
CA LYS A 56 -19.66 8.40 -8.14
C LYS A 56 -21.11 8.22 -7.72
N ASP A 57 -21.38 7.16 -6.97
CA ASP A 57 -22.73 6.84 -6.49
C ASP A 57 -23.04 7.47 -5.13
N SER A 58 -22.07 8.17 -4.52
CA SER A 58 -22.22 8.87 -3.23
C SER A 58 -22.61 7.92 -2.10
N THR A 59 -22.12 6.68 -2.15
CA THR A 59 -22.34 5.69 -1.09
C THR A 59 -21.53 6.01 0.17
N GLY A 60 -20.56 6.92 0.08
CA GLY A 60 -19.62 7.22 1.16
C GLY A 60 -18.52 6.17 1.29
N ARG A 61 -18.39 5.27 0.31
CA ARG A 61 -17.36 4.22 0.25
C ARG A 61 -16.92 4.03 -1.20
N ILE A 62 -15.63 3.81 -1.42
CA ILE A 62 -15.09 3.54 -2.75
C ILE A 62 -15.01 2.03 -2.97
N ASN A 63 -15.63 1.56 -4.04
CA ASN A 63 -15.53 0.17 -4.49
C ASN A 63 -14.43 -0.04 -5.54
N ASN A 64 -14.19 -1.30 -5.92
CA ASN A 64 -13.16 -1.65 -6.90
C ASN A 64 -13.29 -0.92 -8.24
N ARG A 65 -14.50 -0.80 -8.78
CA ARG A 65 -14.74 -0.17 -10.10
C ARG A 65 -14.46 1.32 -10.05
N GLU A 66 -14.88 1.98 -8.98
CA GLU A 66 -14.63 3.40 -8.78
C GLU A 66 -13.13 3.67 -8.63
N LEU A 67 -12.42 2.84 -7.86
CA LEU A 67 -10.97 2.93 -7.72
C LEU A 67 -10.26 2.70 -9.07
N GLN A 68 -10.68 1.70 -9.84
CA GLN A 68 -10.11 1.41 -11.16
C GLN A 68 -10.31 2.58 -12.14
N GLN A 69 -11.47 3.22 -12.12
CA GLN A 69 -11.74 4.39 -12.97
C GLN A 69 -10.90 5.60 -12.55
N ALA A 70 -10.55 5.71 -11.28
CA ALA A 70 -9.72 6.79 -10.75
C ALA A 70 -8.22 6.60 -11.01
N LEU A 71 -7.76 5.35 -11.14
CA LEU A 71 -6.35 5.02 -11.30
C LEU A 71 -6.00 4.70 -12.75
N ILE A 72 -5.21 5.59 -13.34
CA ILE A 72 -4.71 5.48 -14.71
C ILE A 72 -3.18 5.32 -14.65
N ASN A 73 -2.64 4.39 -15.42
CA ASN A 73 -1.21 4.13 -15.52
C ASN A 73 -0.52 5.09 -16.50
N GLY A 74 0.80 4.96 -16.66
CA GLY A 74 1.62 5.84 -17.49
C GLY A 74 1.21 5.92 -18.98
N ARG A 75 0.48 4.92 -19.50
CA ARG A 75 0.00 4.88 -20.89
C ARG A 75 -1.46 5.28 -21.07
N GLY A 76 -2.14 5.65 -19.99
CA GLY A 76 -3.57 6.00 -20.07
C GLY A 76 -4.51 4.82 -19.85
N ASP A 77 -4.00 3.61 -19.56
CA ASP A 77 -4.83 2.45 -19.25
C ASP A 77 -5.20 2.42 -17.77
N HIS A 78 -6.35 1.82 -17.46
CA HIS A 78 -6.77 1.61 -16.07
C HIS A 78 -5.91 0.55 -15.37
N PHE A 79 -5.81 0.67 -14.05
CA PHE A 79 -5.19 -0.37 -13.23
C PHE A 79 -5.98 -1.68 -13.33
N SER A 80 -5.29 -2.83 -13.27
CA SER A 80 -5.96 -4.13 -13.29
C SER A 80 -6.90 -4.32 -12.10
N ASP A 81 -7.97 -5.10 -12.29
CA ASP A 81 -8.89 -5.50 -11.21
C ASP A 81 -8.15 -6.14 -10.04
N THR A 82 -7.14 -6.98 -10.35
CA THR A 82 -6.28 -7.64 -9.35
C THR A 82 -5.56 -6.62 -8.48
N ALA A 83 -4.96 -5.58 -9.09
CA ALA A 83 -4.28 -4.53 -8.35
C ALA A 83 -5.26 -3.71 -7.49
N CYS A 84 -6.41 -3.32 -8.04
CA CYS A 84 -7.42 -2.56 -7.29
C CYS A 84 -8.00 -3.36 -6.12
N ASN A 85 -8.27 -4.66 -6.30
CA ASN A 85 -8.75 -5.54 -5.23
C ASN A 85 -7.69 -5.73 -4.13
N LEU A 86 -6.43 -5.92 -4.52
CA LEU A 86 -5.33 -6.00 -3.56
C LEU A 86 -5.19 -4.70 -2.76
N MET A 87 -5.26 -3.55 -3.44
CA MET A 87 -5.19 -2.24 -2.81
C MET A 87 -6.32 -2.00 -1.81
N ILE A 88 -7.56 -2.36 -2.17
CA ILE A 88 -8.70 -2.28 -1.26
C ILE A 88 -8.52 -3.24 -0.07
N SER A 89 -8.14 -4.49 -0.32
CA SER A 89 -8.04 -5.51 0.74
C SER A 89 -6.96 -5.21 1.80
N MET A 90 -5.95 -4.40 1.45
CA MET A 90 -4.94 -3.94 2.41
C MET A 90 -5.48 -3.00 3.48
N PHE A 91 -6.56 -2.28 3.19
CA PHE A 91 -7.13 -1.27 4.09
C PHE A 91 -8.57 -1.58 4.53
N ASP A 92 -9.27 -2.46 3.81
CA ASP A 92 -10.60 -2.94 4.16
C ASP A 92 -10.57 -3.96 5.30
N ARG A 93 -10.56 -3.44 6.54
CA ARG A 93 -10.52 -4.25 7.77
C ARG A 93 -11.72 -5.18 7.92
N ASN A 94 -12.88 -4.78 7.41
CA ASN A 94 -14.13 -5.50 7.58
C ASN A 94 -14.43 -6.45 6.41
N LYS A 95 -13.55 -6.50 5.40
CA LYS A 95 -13.68 -7.33 4.19
C LYS A 95 -15.02 -7.13 3.48
N VAL A 96 -15.51 -5.89 3.46
CA VAL A 96 -16.76 -5.52 2.77
C VAL A 96 -16.55 -5.23 1.28
N GLY A 97 -15.31 -5.27 0.80
CA GLY A 97 -14.92 -4.98 -0.59
C GLY A 97 -14.87 -3.49 -0.92
N THR A 98 -14.88 -2.61 0.08
CA THR A 98 -14.96 -1.14 -0.11
C THR A 98 -14.19 -0.40 0.99
N VAL A 99 -13.65 0.77 0.66
CA VAL A 99 -12.92 1.63 1.62
C VAL A 99 -13.72 2.90 1.93
N ASP A 100 -13.78 3.30 3.19
CA ASP A 100 -14.31 4.62 3.56
C ASP A 100 -13.25 5.71 3.39
N ILE A 101 -13.62 6.96 3.65
CA ILE A 101 -12.74 8.11 3.47
C ILE A 101 -11.46 8.07 4.32
N PHE A 102 -11.51 7.49 5.52
CA PHE A 102 -10.36 7.41 6.42
C PHE A 102 -9.36 6.35 5.96
N ASP A 103 -9.86 5.22 5.46
CA ASP A 103 -9.02 4.19 4.88
C ASP A 103 -8.55 4.58 3.47
N PHE A 104 -9.34 5.35 2.73
CA PHE A 104 -8.94 5.92 1.45
C PHE A 104 -7.77 6.89 1.59
N GLU A 105 -7.71 7.73 2.62
CA GLU A 105 -6.56 8.62 2.83
C GLU A 105 -5.25 7.81 2.95
N LYS A 106 -5.28 6.70 3.70
CA LYS A 106 -4.12 5.81 3.85
C LYS A 106 -3.78 5.12 2.54
N LEU A 107 -4.79 4.64 1.83
CA LEU A 107 -4.62 4.00 0.52
C LEU A 107 -4.02 4.98 -0.50
N TYR A 108 -4.52 6.21 -0.57
CA TYR A 108 -4.03 7.26 -1.44
C TYR A 108 -2.55 7.57 -1.17
N ASN A 109 -2.19 7.73 0.10
CA ASN A 109 -0.79 7.94 0.50
C ASN A 109 0.09 6.74 0.14
N TYR A 110 -0.41 5.52 0.33
CA TYR A 110 0.29 4.29 -0.03
C TYR A 110 0.53 4.17 -1.54
N ILE A 111 -0.48 4.44 -2.37
CA ILE A 111 -0.36 4.46 -3.83
C ILE A 111 0.69 5.49 -4.24
N ASN A 112 0.63 6.71 -3.70
CA ASN A 112 1.60 7.76 -4.04
C ASN A 112 3.03 7.38 -3.68
N GLN A 113 3.26 6.74 -2.53
CA GLN A 113 4.59 6.24 -2.17
C GLN A 113 5.08 5.23 -3.20
N TRP A 114 4.23 4.28 -3.62
CA TRP A 114 4.59 3.33 -4.67
C TRP A 114 4.85 3.98 -6.02
N LEU A 115 4.08 5.01 -6.40
CA LEU A 115 4.34 5.76 -7.62
C LEU A 115 5.71 6.47 -7.58
N GLN A 116 6.14 6.97 -6.42
CA GLN A 116 7.49 7.54 -6.27
C GLN A 116 8.57 6.46 -6.38
N VAL A 117 8.36 5.30 -5.77
CA VAL A 117 9.27 4.16 -5.90
C VAL A 117 9.36 3.70 -7.36
N PHE A 118 8.23 3.59 -8.05
CA PHE A 118 8.17 3.23 -9.46
C PHE A 118 8.96 4.20 -10.33
N LYS A 119 8.78 5.52 -10.15
CA LYS A 119 9.53 6.56 -10.88
C LYS A 119 11.03 6.49 -10.67
N ASN A 120 11.50 6.00 -9.52
CA ASN A 120 12.93 5.83 -9.28
C ASN A 120 13.53 4.65 -10.08
N PHE A 121 12.69 3.70 -10.50
CA PHE A 121 13.11 2.51 -11.23
C PHE A 121 12.84 2.61 -12.74
N ASP A 122 11.75 3.25 -13.15
CA ASP A 122 11.44 3.65 -14.53
C ASP A 122 12.37 4.81 -14.94
N ARG A 123 13.59 4.47 -15.36
CA ARG A 123 14.68 5.43 -15.60
C ARG A 123 14.54 6.13 -16.93
N ASP A 124 13.95 5.45 -17.90
CA ASP A 124 13.68 6.02 -19.21
C ASP A 124 12.35 6.80 -19.25
N ALA A 125 11.60 6.80 -18.14
CA ALA A 125 10.29 7.43 -18.00
C ALA A 125 9.30 6.93 -19.06
N SER A 126 9.41 5.65 -19.42
CA SER A 126 8.52 4.96 -20.36
C SER A 126 7.11 4.75 -19.79
N GLY A 127 6.96 4.86 -18.46
CA GLY A 127 5.74 4.53 -17.73
C GLY A 127 5.61 3.03 -17.43
N HIS A 128 6.64 2.24 -17.72
CA HIS A 128 6.73 0.80 -17.50
C HIS A 128 8.08 0.40 -16.92
N ILE A 129 8.18 -0.84 -16.45
CA ILE A 129 9.43 -1.42 -15.97
C ILE A 129 9.83 -2.57 -16.89
N GLU A 130 11.01 -2.47 -17.48
CA GLU A 130 11.62 -3.55 -18.26
C GLU A 130 12.49 -4.49 -17.40
N GLU A 131 13.01 -5.56 -18.00
CA GLU A 131 13.85 -6.57 -17.31
C GLU A 131 15.04 -5.97 -16.56
N SER A 132 15.70 -4.99 -17.16
CA SER A 132 16.88 -4.35 -16.57
C SER A 132 16.51 -3.53 -15.33
N GLU A 133 15.35 -2.87 -15.36
CA GLU A 133 14.84 -2.02 -14.30
C GLU A 133 14.24 -2.86 -13.17
N LEU A 134 13.50 -3.92 -13.49
CA LEU A 134 12.96 -4.85 -12.49
C LEU A 134 14.09 -5.53 -11.71
N THR A 135 15.14 -5.95 -12.42
CA THR A 135 16.33 -6.53 -11.79
C THR A 135 16.96 -5.56 -10.79
N GLN A 136 17.11 -4.29 -11.18
CA GLN A 136 17.66 -3.25 -10.32
C GLN A 136 16.75 -2.94 -9.13
N ALA A 137 15.44 -2.85 -9.36
CA ALA A 137 14.44 -2.60 -8.33
C ALA A 137 14.47 -3.68 -7.25
N LEU A 138 14.38 -4.95 -7.65
CA LEU A 138 14.39 -6.08 -6.73
C LEU A 138 15.74 -6.19 -6.00
N THR A 139 16.85 -5.89 -6.68
CA THR A 139 18.18 -5.82 -6.05
C THR A 139 18.25 -4.75 -4.97
N GLN A 140 17.72 -3.55 -5.23
CA GLN A 140 17.68 -2.46 -4.25
C GLN A 140 16.74 -2.78 -3.07
N MET A 141 15.69 -3.56 -3.31
CA MET A 141 14.81 -4.11 -2.26
C MET A 141 15.45 -5.28 -1.46
N GLY A 142 16.67 -5.68 -1.80
CA GLY A 142 17.42 -6.73 -1.09
C GLY A 142 17.23 -8.14 -1.65
N PHE A 143 16.59 -8.29 -2.81
CA PHE A 143 16.38 -9.57 -3.48
C PHE A 143 17.42 -9.81 -4.58
N ARG A 144 17.96 -11.02 -4.64
CA ARG A 144 18.87 -11.45 -5.71
C ARG A 144 18.28 -12.64 -6.44
N PHE A 145 17.52 -12.35 -7.48
CA PHE A 145 16.92 -13.38 -8.33
C PHE A 145 17.79 -13.68 -9.54
N SER A 146 17.63 -14.88 -10.09
CA SER A 146 18.26 -15.24 -11.37
C SER A 146 17.56 -14.51 -12.52
N PRO A 147 18.27 -14.22 -13.63
CA PRO A 147 17.66 -13.61 -14.82
C PRO A 147 16.44 -14.38 -15.32
N GLN A 148 16.49 -15.71 -15.29
CA GLN A 148 15.37 -16.57 -15.70
C GLN A 148 14.13 -16.37 -14.84
N PHE A 149 14.31 -16.14 -13.53
CA PHE A 149 13.20 -15.88 -12.62
C PHE A 149 12.63 -14.48 -12.84
N ILE A 150 13.47 -13.47 -13.12
CA ILE A 150 13.01 -12.12 -13.50
C ILE A 150 12.14 -12.17 -14.76
N GLN A 151 12.60 -12.87 -15.80
CA GLN A 151 11.83 -13.06 -17.04
C GLN A 151 10.49 -13.76 -16.79
N TYR A 152 10.48 -14.76 -15.91
CA TYR A 152 9.24 -15.40 -15.48
C TYR A 152 8.29 -14.42 -14.77
N LEU A 153 8.79 -13.55 -13.89
CA LEU A 153 7.97 -12.54 -13.22
C LEU A 153 7.37 -11.54 -14.22
N ILE A 154 8.12 -11.12 -15.23
CA ILE A 154 7.60 -10.23 -16.28
C ILE A 154 6.52 -10.95 -17.08
N ALA A 155 6.82 -12.13 -17.63
CA ALA A 155 5.88 -12.88 -18.45
C ALA A 155 4.57 -13.22 -17.72
N LYS A 156 4.63 -13.49 -16.40
CA LYS A 156 3.45 -13.74 -15.57
C LYS A 156 2.53 -12.52 -15.47
N ASN A 157 3.09 -11.31 -15.53
CA ASN A 157 2.40 -10.05 -15.29
C ASN A 157 2.12 -9.25 -16.58
N ASP A 158 2.56 -9.75 -17.71
CA ASP A 158 2.48 -9.13 -19.03
C ASP A 158 1.59 -9.96 -19.98
N PRO A 159 0.25 -9.84 -19.86
CA PRO A 159 -0.69 -10.64 -20.66
C PRO A 159 -0.63 -10.34 -22.16
N VAL A 160 -0.01 -9.22 -22.54
CA VAL A 160 0.12 -8.75 -23.93
C VAL A 160 1.52 -8.97 -24.52
N ASN A 161 2.41 -9.63 -23.78
CA ASN A 161 3.76 -10.03 -24.20
C ASN A 161 4.61 -8.86 -24.76
N ARG A 162 4.53 -7.69 -24.11
CA ARG A 162 5.36 -6.52 -24.40
C ARG A 162 6.76 -6.56 -23.75
N LYS A 163 7.02 -7.54 -22.88
CA LYS A 163 8.22 -7.73 -22.06
C LYS A 163 8.46 -6.61 -21.05
N GLU A 164 7.38 -6.02 -20.57
CA GLU A 164 7.40 -4.92 -19.61
C GLU A 164 6.27 -5.10 -18.60
N ILE A 165 6.39 -4.48 -17.42
CA ILE A 165 5.33 -4.48 -16.41
C ILE A 165 4.82 -3.06 -16.18
N SER A 166 3.51 -2.92 -16.07
CA SER A 166 2.87 -1.68 -15.66
C SER A 166 3.03 -1.43 -14.16
N VAL A 167 2.85 -0.18 -13.74
CA VAL A 167 2.99 0.22 -12.33
C VAL A 167 2.11 -0.57 -11.38
N ASP A 168 0.87 -0.86 -11.78
CA ASP A 168 -0.07 -1.64 -10.97
C ASP A 168 0.41 -3.09 -10.81
N GLN A 169 0.93 -3.70 -11.89
CA GLN A 169 1.49 -5.05 -11.85
C GLN A 169 2.81 -5.14 -11.11
N PHE A 170 3.63 -4.09 -11.17
CA PHE A 170 4.83 -3.95 -10.35
C PHE A 170 4.48 -3.93 -8.85
N ILE A 171 3.48 -3.13 -8.45
CA ILE A 171 3.00 -3.05 -7.06
C ILE A 171 2.51 -4.43 -6.59
N VAL A 172 1.65 -5.08 -7.38
CA VAL A 172 1.13 -6.43 -7.08
C VAL A 172 2.28 -7.42 -6.90
N THR A 173 3.24 -7.43 -7.82
CA THR A 173 4.39 -8.35 -7.79
C THR A 173 5.25 -8.12 -6.55
N CYS A 174 5.56 -6.85 -6.22
CA CYS A 174 6.36 -6.53 -5.05
C CYS A 174 5.68 -6.95 -3.74
N ILE A 175 4.37 -6.69 -3.61
CA ILE A 175 3.60 -7.08 -2.43
C ILE A 175 3.57 -8.61 -2.30
N GLN A 176 3.34 -9.33 -3.40
CA GLN A 176 3.37 -10.81 -3.37
C GLN A 176 4.74 -11.34 -2.94
N ILE A 177 5.82 -10.84 -3.53
CA ILE A 177 7.19 -11.24 -3.16
C ILE A 177 7.44 -10.96 -1.68
N GLN A 178 7.03 -9.79 -1.17
CA GLN A 178 7.18 -9.44 0.24
C GLN A 178 6.43 -10.43 1.14
N ARG A 179 5.14 -10.66 0.90
CA ARG A 179 4.34 -11.55 1.76
C ARG A 179 4.87 -12.99 1.76
N PHE A 180 5.28 -13.51 0.59
CA PHE A 180 5.92 -14.82 0.51
C PHE A 180 7.28 -14.83 1.21
N THR A 181 8.06 -13.76 1.11
CA THR A 181 9.35 -13.63 1.81
C THR A 181 9.15 -13.64 3.32
N ASP A 182 8.16 -12.91 3.84
CA ASP A 182 7.87 -12.88 5.27
C ASP A 182 7.44 -14.26 5.78
N ALA A 183 6.53 -14.93 5.05
CA ALA A 183 6.11 -16.30 5.37
C ALA A 183 7.27 -17.30 5.30
N PHE A 184 8.19 -17.13 4.33
CA PHE A 184 9.37 -17.96 4.17
C PHE A 184 10.37 -17.74 5.31
N ARG A 185 10.67 -16.49 5.66
CA ARG A 185 11.67 -16.13 6.69
C ARG A 185 11.27 -16.60 8.09
N VAL A 186 9.99 -16.59 8.42
CA VAL A 186 9.49 -17.16 9.68
C VAL A 186 9.83 -18.65 9.81
N ARG A 187 9.95 -19.36 8.68
CA ARG A 187 10.24 -20.80 8.62
C ARG A 187 11.70 -21.12 8.37
N ASP A 188 12.42 -20.27 7.65
CA ASP A 188 13.87 -20.38 7.42
C ASP A 188 14.67 -19.82 8.60
N THR A 189 14.49 -20.42 9.78
CA THR A 189 15.10 -19.98 11.04
C THR A 189 16.63 -19.98 11.01
N GLU A 190 17.22 -20.84 10.16
CA GLU A 190 18.66 -20.98 9.97
C GLU A 190 19.19 -20.19 8.75
N GLN A 191 18.34 -19.44 8.04
CA GLN A 191 18.69 -18.59 6.89
C GLN A 191 19.45 -19.32 5.77
N LYS A 192 19.07 -20.58 5.49
CA LYS A 192 19.71 -21.43 4.49
C LYS A 192 19.22 -21.10 3.07
N GLY A 193 18.06 -20.46 2.95
CA GLY A 193 17.34 -20.28 1.69
C GLY A 193 16.56 -21.52 1.26
N VAL A 194 16.37 -22.50 2.15
CA VAL A 194 15.57 -23.72 1.90
C VAL A 194 14.81 -24.06 3.17
N ILE A 195 13.51 -24.36 3.02
CA ILE A 195 12.64 -24.79 4.13
C ILE A 195 12.06 -26.18 3.84
N THR A 196 11.76 -26.93 4.90
CA THR A 196 10.87 -28.09 4.84
C THR A 196 9.57 -27.70 5.51
N ILE A 197 8.45 -27.81 4.80
CA ILE A 197 7.14 -27.37 5.25
C ILE A 197 6.12 -28.51 5.12
N GLY A 198 5.21 -28.63 6.08
CA GLY A 198 4.10 -29.57 6.00
C GLY A 198 3.05 -29.13 4.97
N PHE A 199 2.27 -30.08 4.44
CA PHE A 199 1.31 -29.80 3.37
C PHE A 199 0.23 -28.77 3.78
N GLU A 200 -0.36 -28.90 4.96
CA GLU A 200 -1.38 -27.96 5.45
C GLU A 200 -0.80 -26.55 5.66
N ASP A 201 0.44 -26.46 6.15
CA ASP A 201 1.12 -25.19 6.33
C ASP A 201 1.44 -24.51 4.99
N PHE A 202 1.85 -25.29 3.99
CA PHE A 202 1.99 -24.81 2.62
C PHE A 202 0.67 -24.27 2.05
N LEU A 203 -0.44 -25.01 2.23
CA LEU A 203 -1.77 -24.55 1.79
C LEU A 203 -2.19 -23.28 2.54
N GLY A 204 -1.91 -23.18 3.84
CA GLY A 204 -2.17 -21.97 4.63
C GLY A 204 -1.46 -20.74 4.04
N ILE A 205 -0.18 -20.87 3.68
CA ILE A 205 0.55 -19.81 2.98
C ILE A 205 -0.11 -19.52 1.64
N ALA A 206 -0.30 -20.51 0.78
CA ALA A 206 -0.82 -20.30 -0.57
C ALA A 206 -2.21 -19.62 -0.58
N LEU A 207 -3.11 -20.02 0.32
CA LEU A 207 -4.49 -19.50 0.38
C LEU A 207 -4.59 -18.13 1.05
N SER A 208 -3.78 -17.86 2.08
CA SER A 208 -3.76 -16.54 2.74
C SER A 208 -3.28 -15.42 1.82
N MET A 209 -2.59 -15.75 0.73
CA MET A 209 -2.10 -14.79 -0.26
C MET A 209 -3.12 -14.44 -1.34
N CYS A 210 -4.11 -15.31 -1.56
CA CYS A 210 -5.20 -15.09 -2.52
C CYS A 210 -6.43 -14.40 -1.90
N SER A 211 -6.43 -14.20 -0.58
CA SER A 211 -7.54 -13.67 0.22
C SER A 211 -7.29 -12.22 0.66
#